data_AF-A0ABD7FSW3-F1
#
_entry.id   AF-A0ABD7FSW3-F1
#
_cell.length_a   1.000
_cell.length_b   1.000
_cell.length_c   1.000
_cell.angle_alpha   90.00
_cell.angle_beta   90.00
_cell.angle_gamma   90.00
#
_symmetry.space_group_name_H-M   'P 1'
#
loop_
_entity.id
_entity.type
_entity.pdbx_description
1 polymer ?
#
loop_
_entity_poly.entity_id
_entity_poly.type
_entity_poly.pdbx_seq_one_letter_code
_entity_poly.pdbx_strand_id
1 'polypeptide(L)'
;MSYLPLDQYQRKWIFTHASMPVPEADLAQIKPMEPLRAAQFWKENISDMSPDAERLSSHDWPRKANSWSGETGWMAEWESDEPELPEALAAHLAWQDDVTVYFCYEKYNVLETKWSVFKRHWKNFLFYDDGPFLLGRRRKEALWFSSEGKVKFGQRP
;
A
#
# COMPACT_ATOMS: atom_id res chain seq x y z
N MET A 1 -10.79 19.64 2.33
CA MET A 1 -9.64 19.29 1.46
C MET A 1 -9.67 17.79 1.18
N SER A 2 -8.91 17.33 0.20
CA SER A 2 -8.93 15.93 -0.25
C SER A 2 -7.68 15.15 0.20
N TYR A 3 -6.64 15.87 0.64
CA TYR A 3 -5.37 15.34 1.11
C TYR A 3 -4.86 16.22 2.25
N LEU A 4 -4.11 15.61 3.15
CA LEU A 4 -3.36 16.28 4.20
C LEU A 4 -1.97 16.66 3.66
N PRO A 5 -1.44 17.83 4.04
CA PRO A 5 -0.01 18.10 3.95
C PRO A 5 0.81 17.03 4.69
N LEU A 6 1.96 16.61 4.13
CA LEU A 6 2.76 15.51 4.70
C LEU A 6 3.29 15.85 6.10
N ASP A 7 3.53 17.12 6.40
CA ASP A 7 3.94 17.60 7.73
C ASP A 7 2.86 17.37 8.81
N GLN A 8 1.59 17.28 8.42
CA GLN A 8 0.44 16.98 9.28
C GLN A 8 0.13 15.49 9.35
N TYR A 9 0.81 14.67 8.55
CA TYR A 9 0.63 13.22 8.58
C TYR A 9 1.33 12.61 9.80
N GLN A 10 0.55 11.95 10.65
CA GLN A 10 1.04 11.36 11.91
C GLN A 10 2.19 10.37 11.70
N ARG A 11 2.16 9.60 10.61
CA ARG A 11 3.18 8.59 10.29
C ARG A 11 4.26 9.09 9.33
N LYS A 12 4.43 10.42 9.18
CA LYS A 12 5.46 10.98 8.27
C LYS A 12 6.88 10.50 8.55
N TRP A 13 7.16 10.07 9.78
CA TRP A 13 8.46 9.56 10.19
C TRP A 13 8.94 8.38 9.34
N ILE A 14 8.04 7.58 8.74
CA ILE A 14 8.39 6.47 7.84
C ILE A 14 9.02 6.96 6.53
N PHE A 15 8.80 8.22 6.14
CA PHE A 15 9.38 8.83 4.94
C PHE A 15 10.50 9.83 5.24
N THR A 16 10.66 10.20 6.51
CA THR A 16 11.73 11.10 6.98
C THR A 16 12.74 10.37 7.86
N HIS A 17 12.79 9.04 7.77
CA HIS A 17 13.73 8.23 8.54
C HIS A 17 15.15 8.41 7.99
N ALA A 18 16.12 8.67 8.87
CA ALA A 18 17.48 9.02 8.46
C ALA A 18 18.20 7.90 7.69
N SER A 19 17.86 6.64 7.93
CA SER A 19 18.46 5.50 7.22
C SER A 19 17.88 5.26 5.83
N MET A 20 16.68 5.79 5.53
CA MET A 20 16.01 5.63 4.23
C MET A 20 15.43 6.98 3.77
N PRO A 21 16.30 7.93 3.40
CA PRO A 21 15.85 9.27 3.03
C PRO A 21 15.06 9.25 1.72
N VAL A 22 13.89 9.89 1.72
CA VAL A 22 13.09 10.13 0.51
C VAL A 22 13.38 11.55 0.00
N PRO A 23 13.79 11.74 -1.27
CA PRO A 23 14.01 13.07 -1.84
C PRO A 23 12.74 13.92 -1.83
N GLU A 24 12.88 15.24 -1.71
CA GLU A 24 11.74 16.18 -1.64
C GLU A 24 10.79 16.06 -2.86
N ALA A 25 11.34 15.82 -4.05
CA ALA A 25 10.56 15.62 -5.27
C ALA A 25 9.65 14.36 -5.22
N ASP A 26 10.08 13.32 -4.49
CA ASP A 26 9.29 12.11 -4.28
C ASP A 26 8.33 12.29 -3.10
N LEU A 27 8.76 12.95 -2.02
CA LEU A 27 7.89 13.31 -0.88
C LEU A 27 6.67 14.11 -1.32
N ALA A 28 6.83 15.07 -2.23
CA ALA A 28 5.74 15.88 -2.78
C ALA A 28 4.68 15.06 -3.54
N GLN A 29 5.03 13.84 -3.97
CA GLN A 29 4.13 12.92 -4.66
C GLN A 29 3.42 11.95 -3.71
N ILE A 30 3.88 11.82 -2.47
CA ILE A 30 3.23 11.02 -1.42
C ILE A 30 2.16 11.88 -0.77
N LYS A 31 0.89 11.54 -1.02
CA LYS A 31 -0.27 12.34 -0.63
C LYS A 31 -1.15 11.57 0.34
N PRO A 32 -1.00 11.79 1.65
CA PRO A 32 -1.91 11.24 2.65
C PRO A 32 -3.32 11.77 2.42
N MET A 33 -4.31 10.90 2.37
CA MET A 33 -5.70 11.31 2.27
C MET A 33 -6.20 11.87 3.59
N GLU A 34 -7.13 12.83 3.51
CA GLU A 34 -7.93 13.24 4.67
C GLU A 34 -8.74 12.04 5.21
N PRO A 35 -8.96 11.92 6.53
CA PRO A 35 -9.58 10.74 7.13
C PRO A 35 -10.94 10.38 6.53
N LEU A 36 -11.80 11.38 6.26
CA LEU A 36 -13.12 11.14 5.66
C LEU A 36 -13.01 10.59 4.22
N ARG A 37 -12.03 11.07 3.45
CA ARG A 37 -11.81 10.58 2.09
C ARG A 37 -11.20 9.18 2.11
N ALA A 38 -10.22 8.94 2.97
CA ALA A 38 -9.64 7.62 3.19
C ALA A 38 -10.74 6.59 3.52
N ALA A 39 -11.69 6.97 4.39
CA ALA A 39 -12.79 6.10 4.79
C ALA A 39 -13.75 5.79 3.64
N GLN A 40 -14.05 6.77 2.80
CA GLN A 40 -14.84 6.55 1.58
C GLN A 40 -14.11 5.62 0.61
N PHE A 41 -12.82 5.87 0.37
CA PHE A 41 -12.00 5.04 -0.50
C PHE A 41 -11.93 3.60 0.02
N TRP A 42 -11.69 3.40 1.32
CA TRP A 42 -11.66 2.08 1.95
C TRP A 42 -12.98 1.34 1.80
N LYS A 43 -14.11 2.03 2.06
CA LYS A 43 -15.46 1.48 1.89
C LYS A 43 -15.71 0.98 0.48
N GLU A 44 -15.29 1.75 -0.52
CA GLU A 44 -15.50 1.43 -1.93
C GLU A 44 -14.57 0.33 -2.46
N ASN A 45 -13.36 0.21 -1.90
CA ASN A 45 -12.29 -0.59 -2.52
C ASN A 45 -11.86 -1.80 -1.68
N ILE A 46 -12.12 -1.83 -0.37
CA ILE A 46 -11.64 -2.86 0.56
C ILE A 46 -12.79 -3.48 1.35
N SER A 47 -13.44 -2.71 2.22
CA SER A 47 -14.51 -3.20 3.09
C SER A 47 -15.43 -2.08 3.57
N ASP A 48 -16.74 -2.33 3.55
CA ASP A 48 -17.73 -1.38 4.08
C ASP A 48 -17.71 -1.29 5.61
N MET A 49 -17.51 -2.42 6.28
CA MET A 49 -17.73 -2.57 7.73
C MET A 49 -16.43 -2.67 8.52
N SER A 50 -15.41 -3.33 7.99
CA SER A 50 -14.17 -3.60 8.71
C SER A 50 -13.22 -2.40 8.66
N PRO A 51 -12.60 -1.98 9.77
CA PRO A 51 -11.74 -0.79 9.77
C PRO A 51 -10.30 -1.07 9.30
N ASP A 52 -9.84 -2.30 9.35
CA ASP A 52 -8.48 -2.72 9.03
C ASP A 52 -8.46 -4.19 8.58
N ALA A 53 -7.27 -4.69 8.26
CA ALA A 53 -7.05 -6.03 7.74
C ALA A 53 -7.33 -7.14 8.77
N GLU A 54 -7.00 -6.93 10.04
CA GLU A 54 -7.21 -7.92 11.11
C GLU A 54 -8.71 -8.18 11.34
N ARG A 55 -9.52 -7.13 11.23
CA ARG A 55 -10.98 -7.17 11.47
C ARG A 55 -11.81 -7.47 10.24
N LEU A 56 -11.20 -7.91 9.13
CA LEU A 56 -11.93 -8.29 7.92
C LEU A 56 -12.86 -9.49 8.17
N SER A 57 -14.12 -9.32 7.77
CA SER A 57 -15.18 -10.33 7.87
C SER A 57 -15.20 -11.25 6.66
N SER A 58 -15.86 -12.40 6.77
CA SER A 58 -16.04 -13.34 5.65
C SER A 58 -16.79 -12.76 4.44
N HIS A 59 -17.49 -11.63 4.61
CA HIS A 59 -18.21 -10.96 3.53
C HIS A 59 -17.29 -10.09 2.67
N ASP A 60 -16.17 -9.65 3.23
CA ASP A 60 -15.23 -8.76 2.55
C ASP A 60 -14.47 -9.53 1.47
N TRP A 61 -14.33 -8.91 0.30
CA TRP A 61 -13.66 -9.56 -0.84
C TRP A 61 -12.22 -10.03 -0.52
N PRO A 62 -11.41 -9.35 0.32
CA PRO A 62 -10.09 -9.85 0.68
C PRO A 62 -10.13 -11.18 1.45
N ARG A 63 -11.26 -11.54 2.08
CA ARG A 63 -11.39 -12.81 2.81
C ARG A 63 -11.86 -13.97 1.94
N LYS A 64 -12.21 -13.71 0.68
CA LYS A 64 -12.61 -14.74 -0.27
C LYS A 64 -11.38 -15.35 -0.92
N ALA A 65 -11.22 -16.67 -0.83
CA ALA A 65 -10.06 -17.38 -1.36
C ALA A 65 -9.86 -17.17 -2.87
N ASN A 66 -10.95 -17.05 -3.63
CA ASN A 66 -10.92 -16.80 -5.08
C ASN A 66 -10.44 -15.40 -5.48
N SER A 67 -10.30 -14.48 -4.52
CA SER A 67 -9.71 -13.16 -4.77
C SER A 67 -8.19 -13.21 -4.93
N TRP A 68 -7.54 -14.31 -4.51
CA TRP A 68 -6.09 -14.44 -4.46
C TRP A 68 -5.60 -15.58 -5.36
N SER A 69 -4.54 -15.30 -6.10
CA SER A 69 -3.93 -16.19 -7.09
C SER A 69 -2.58 -16.79 -6.65
N GLY A 70 -2.00 -16.26 -5.57
CA GLY A 70 -0.74 -16.73 -5.00
C GLY A 70 -0.21 -15.82 -3.91
N GLU A 71 0.95 -16.16 -3.36
CA GLU A 71 1.70 -15.35 -2.40
C GLU A 71 3.21 -15.48 -2.61
N THR A 72 3.98 -14.48 -2.20
CA THR A 72 5.46 -14.51 -2.15
C THR A 72 5.97 -13.90 -0.84
N GLY A 73 7.24 -14.11 -0.52
CA GLY A 73 7.94 -13.37 0.53
C GLY A 73 8.39 -11.99 0.04
N TRP A 74 8.47 -11.02 0.97
CA TRP A 74 9.07 -9.70 0.74
C TRP A 74 10.04 -9.27 1.84
N MET A 75 10.02 -9.93 3.00
CA MET A 75 10.78 -9.52 4.19
C MET A 75 12.29 -9.67 3.99
N ALA A 76 12.74 -10.72 3.30
CA ALA A 76 14.17 -10.95 3.06
C ALA A 76 14.78 -9.82 2.20
N GLU A 77 14.05 -9.38 1.16
CA GLU A 77 14.45 -8.26 0.31
C GLU A 77 14.35 -6.93 1.05
N TRP A 78 13.41 -6.80 1.99
CA TRP A 78 13.29 -5.61 2.83
C TRP A 78 14.51 -5.45 3.74
N GLU A 79 14.95 -6.55 4.37
CA GLU A 79 16.14 -6.61 5.23
C GLU A 79 17.47 -6.51 4.47
N SER A 80 17.46 -6.75 3.15
CA SER A 80 18.65 -6.63 2.31
C SER A 80 19.07 -5.17 2.10
N ASP A 81 20.30 -4.95 1.63
CA ASP A 81 20.77 -3.62 1.22
C ASP A 81 20.25 -3.19 -0.16
N GLU A 82 19.64 -4.11 -0.92
CA GLU A 82 19.16 -3.84 -2.29
C GLU A 82 17.91 -2.95 -2.25
N PRO A 83 17.89 -1.80 -2.93
CA PRO A 83 16.76 -0.87 -2.89
C PRO A 83 15.57 -1.35 -3.73
N GLU A 84 15.75 -2.28 -4.67
CA GLU A 84 14.74 -2.71 -5.61
C GLU A 84 13.56 -3.44 -4.95
N LEU A 85 12.37 -3.26 -5.53
CA LEU A 85 11.21 -4.06 -5.18
C LEU A 85 11.47 -5.53 -5.61
N PRO A 86 11.05 -6.53 -4.82
CA PRO A 86 11.16 -7.94 -5.21
C PRO A 86 10.66 -8.19 -6.64
N GLU A 87 11.46 -8.89 -7.45
CA GLU A 87 11.14 -9.15 -8.86
C GLU A 87 9.78 -9.86 -9.01
N ALA A 88 9.46 -10.77 -8.10
CA ALA A 88 8.16 -11.44 -8.04
C ALA A 88 7.00 -10.42 -7.94
N LEU A 89 7.12 -9.40 -7.08
CA LEU A 89 6.11 -8.35 -6.95
C LEU A 89 6.01 -7.48 -8.21
N ALA A 90 7.17 -7.11 -8.78
CA ALA A 90 7.22 -6.28 -9.98
C ALA A 90 6.63 -7.00 -11.20
N ALA A 91 6.88 -8.31 -11.35
CA ALA A 91 6.36 -9.13 -12.45
C ALA A 91 4.83 -9.29 -12.39
N HIS A 92 4.26 -9.39 -11.19
CA HIS A 92 2.80 -9.47 -11.00
C HIS A 92 2.08 -8.14 -11.25
N LEU A 93 2.77 -7.01 -11.08
CA LEU A 93 2.22 -5.67 -11.29
C LEU A 93 2.79 -5.05 -12.57
N ALA A 94 2.23 -5.41 -13.72
CA ALA A 94 2.54 -4.83 -15.03
C ALA A 94 2.01 -3.38 -15.19
N TRP A 95 2.14 -2.56 -14.14
CA TRP A 95 1.72 -1.17 -14.12
C TRP A 95 2.81 -0.25 -14.68
N GLN A 96 2.38 0.76 -15.44
CA GLN A 96 3.27 1.82 -15.90
C GLN A 96 3.64 2.75 -14.74
N ASP A 97 4.80 3.39 -14.84
CA ASP A 97 5.40 4.22 -13.78
C ASP A 97 4.52 5.39 -13.33
N ASP A 98 3.65 5.89 -14.20
CA ASP A 98 2.74 7.01 -13.98
C ASP A 98 1.39 6.60 -13.36
N VAL A 99 1.14 5.30 -13.22
CA VAL A 99 -0.08 4.77 -12.60
C VAL A 99 -0.17 5.31 -11.18
N THR A 100 -1.31 5.93 -10.86
CA THR A 100 -1.62 6.29 -9.48
C THR A 100 -1.92 5.03 -8.69
N VAL A 101 -1.25 4.86 -7.57
CA VAL A 101 -1.43 3.74 -6.64
C VAL A 101 -1.89 4.26 -5.28
N TYR A 102 -2.58 3.39 -4.56
CA TYR A 102 -3.13 3.64 -3.24
C TYR A 102 -2.57 2.61 -2.29
N PHE A 103 -1.90 3.08 -1.23
CA PHE A 103 -1.41 2.24 -0.14
C PHE A 103 -2.34 2.43 1.07
N CYS A 104 -3.09 1.39 1.41
CA CYS A 104 -4.17 1.44 2.38
C CYS A 104 -3.76 0.67 3.63
N TYR A 105 -3.33 1.39 4.66
CA TYR A 105 -3.02 0.77 5.96
C TYR A 105 -4.31 0.37 6.69
N GLU A 106 -5.27 1.28 6.74
CA GLU A 106 -6.55 1.10 7.43
C GLU A 106 -7.57 2.13 6.90
N LYS A 107 -8.82 2.04 7.37
CA LYS A 107 -9.95 2.86 6.93
C LYS A 107 -9.67 4.36 6.91
N TYR A 108 -8.95 4.88 7.89
CA TYR A 108 -8.66 6.32 7.99
C TYR A 108 -7.25 6.70 7.55
N ASN A 109 -6.47 5.75 7.01
CA ASN A 109 -5.09 5.97 6.61
C ASN A 109 -4.80 5.33 5.25
N VAL A 110 -4.96 6.15 4.21
CA VAL A 110 -4.66 5.79 2.83
C VAL A 110 -3.71 6.83 2.25
N LEU A 111 -2.63 6.36 1.64
CA LEU A 111 -1.68 7.18 0.90
C LEU A 111 -1.94 7.02 -0.59
N GLU A 112 -1.96 8.14 -1.32
CA GLU A 112 -1.92 8.14 -2.78
C GLU A 112 -0.52 8.51 -3.25
N THR A 113 0.02 7.78 -4.23
CA THR A 113 1.29 8.13 -4.88
C THR A 113 1.34 7.59 -6.31
N LYS A 114 2.49 7.72 -6.97
CA LYS A 114 2.78 7.10 -8.26
C LYS A 114 3.43 5.73 -8.08
N TRP A 115 3.16 4.80 -8.98
CA TRP A 115 3.75 3.47 -8.96
C TRP A 115 5.28 3.53 -8.93
N SER A 116 5.88 4.40 -9.75
CA SER A 116 7.32 4.65 -9.75
C SER A 116 7.87 5.11 -8.40
N VAL A 117 7.15 5.99 -7.68
CA VAL A 117 7.53 6.46 -6.34
C VAL A 117 7.42 5.33 -5.33
N PHE A 118 6.34 4.55 -5.38
CA PHE A 118 6.20 3.37 -4.53
C PHE A 118 7.34 2.38 -4.77
N LYS A 119 7.65 2.03 -6.04
CA LYS A 119 8.74 1.08 -6.36
C LYS A 119 10.09 1.51 -5.78
N ARG A 120 10.44 2.79 -5.86
CA ARG A 120 11.72 3.31 -5.34
C ARG A 120 11.77 3.31 -3.81
N HIS A 121 10.63 3.48 -3.15
CA HIS A 121 10.55 3.72 -1.70
C HIS A 121 9.70 2.67 -0.98
N TRP A 122 9.54 1.49 -1.56
CA TRP A 122 8.60 0.47 -1.08
C TRP A 122 8.89 0.05 0.36
N LYS A 123 10.18 -0.01 0.74
CA LYS A 123 10.61 -0.29 2.11
C LYS A 123 10.06 0.71 3.11
N ASN A 124 10.00 2.00 2.75
CA ASN A 124 9.42 3.03 3.61
C ASN A 124 7.92 2.82 3.85
N PHE A 125 7.18 2.38 2.84
CA PHE A 125 5.75 2.06 2.98
C PHE A 125 5.52 0.85 3.89
N LEU A 126 6.44 -0.12 3.89
CA LEU A 126 6.35 -1.35 4.70
C LEU A 126 6.98 -1.25 6.09
N PHE A 127 7.44 -0.06 6.52
CA PHE A 127 7.77 0.16 7.95
C PHE A 127 6.58 -0.11 8.88
N TYR A 128 5.36 -0.02 8.34
CA TYR A 128 4.13 -0.37 9.03
C TYR A 128 3.40 -1.43 8.20
N ASP A 129 3.65 -2.70 8.50
CA ASP A 129 3.24 -3.88 7.72
C ASP A 129 1.99 -4.59 8.29
N ASP A 130 1.21 -3.86 9.08
CA ASP A 130 -0.04 -4.30 9.73
C ASP A 130 -1.19 -4.48 8.72
N GLY A 131 -0.98 -5.41 7.78
CA GLY A 131 -1.97 -5.79 6.78
C GLY A 131 -2.25 -4.81 5.63
N PRO A 132 -1.33 -3.93 5.17
CA PRO A 132 -1.70 -2.92 4.19
C PRO A 132 -2.03 -3.52 2.81
N PHE A 133 -2.91 -2.84 2.09
CA PHE A 133 -3.26 -3.15 0.71
C PHE A 133 -2.60 -2.17 -0.27
N LEU A 134 -2.09 -2.67 -1.39
CA LEU A 134 -1.67 -1.83 -2.52
C LEU A 134 -2.62 -2.01 -3.69
N LEU A 135 -3.25 -0.92 -4.12
CA LEU A 135 -4.24 -0.90 -5.19
C LEU A 135 -3.84 0.07 -6.31
N GLY A 136 -4.03 -0.32 -7.56
CA GLY A 136 -3.82 0.56 -8.71
C GLY A 136 -5.10 1.28 -9.13
N ARG A 137 -5.00 2.57 -9.49
CA ARG A 137 -6.12 3.33 -10.02
C ARG A 137 -6.60 2.71 -11.34
N ARG A 138 -7.88 2.31 -11.39
CA ARG A 138 -8.50 1.61 -12.54
C ARG A 138 -7.81 0.28 -12.89
N ARG A 139 -7.17 -0.37 -11.91
CA ARG A 139 -6.53 -1.68 -12.03
C ARG A 139 -7.28 -2.68 -11.16
N LYS A 140 -7.42 -3.92 -11.62
CA LYS A 140 -8.07 -4.97 -10.83
C LYS A 140 -7.10 -5.59 -9.83
N GLU A 141 -5.83 -5.62 -10.20
CA GLU A 141 -4.74 -6.16 -9.41
C GLU A 141 -4.66 -5.47 -8.04
N ALA A 142 -4.43 -6.29 -7.01
CA ALA A 142 -4.25 -5.86 -5.64
C ALA A 142 -3.16 -6.70 -4.98
N LEU A 143 -2.38 -6.06 -4.11
CA LEU A 143 -1.52 -6.75 -3.17
C LEU A 143 -2.06 -6.62 -1.75
N TRP A 144 -1.85 -7.65 -0.95
CA TRP A 144 -2.11 -7.62 0.50
C TRP A 144 -0.89 -8.13 1.25
N PHE A 145 -0.21 -7.21 1.94
CA PHE A 145 0.97 -7.51 2.75
C PHE A 145 0.53 -8.02 4.12
N SER A 146 1.30 -8.93 4.72
CA SER A 146 1.14 -9.38 6.10
C SER A 146 2.43 -9.17 6.89
N SER A 147 2.27 -9.01 8.20
CA SER A 147 3.37 -8.91 9.17
C SER A 147 4.22 -10.19 9.31
N GLU A 148 3.80 -11.28 8.67
CA GLU A 148 4.58 -12.52 8.55
C GLU A 148 5.59 -12.47 7.39
N GLY A 149 5.79 -11.30 6.77
CA GLY A 149 6.74 -11.12 5.67
C GLY A 149 6.27 -11.67 4.33
N LYS A 150 4.95 -11.90 4.19
CA LYS A 150 4.32 -12.40 2.97
C LYS A 150 3.44 -11.35 2.33
N VAL A 151 3.23 -11.51 1.03
CA VAL A 151 2.32 -10.67 0.25
C VAL A 151 1.51 -11.54 -0.69
N LYS A 152 0.19 -11.33 -0.69
CA LYS A 152 -0.75 -12.05 -1.55
C LYS A 152 -1.02 -11.25 -2.82
N PHE A 153 -1.16 -11.95 -3.94
CA PHE A 153 -1.49 -11.41 -5.24
C PHE A 153 -2.94 -11.69 -5.59
N GLY A 154 -3.73 -10.66 -5.84
CA GLY A 154 -5.16 -10.82 -6.05
C GLY A 154 -5.76 -9.88 -7.06
N GLN A 155 -7.05 -10.09 -7.31
CA GLN A 155 -7.87 -9.22 -8.12
C GLN A 155 -9.12 -8.80 -7.35
N ARG A 156 -9.40 -7.50 -7.39
CA ARG A 156 -10.64 -6.92 -6.87
C ARG A 156 -11.82 -7.29 -7.78
N PRO A 157 -13.01 -7.46 -7.20
CA PRO A 157 -14.23 -7.74 -7.96
C PRO A 157 -14.55 -6.66 -9.00
#